data_AF-A0A960SPT5-F1
#
_entry.id   AF-A0A960SPT5-F1
#
_cell.length_a   1.000
_cell.length_b   1.000
_cell.length_c   1.000
_cell.angle_alpha   90.00
_cell.angle_beta   90.00
_cell.angle_gamma   90.00
#
_symmetry.space_group_name_H-M   'P 1'
#
loop_
_entity.id
_entity.type
_entity.pdbx_description
1 polymer ?
#
loop_
_entity_poly.entity_id
_entity_poly.type
_entity_poly.pdbx_seq_one_letter_code
_entity_poly.pdbx_strand_id
1 'polypeptide(L)'
;MNPLTSSAFASIRSRAVSLFTCLLGTSFALQAQPAAPPAPAADFTPIFNGRDLSGWGGALYAFQVKDGAITCKPDDGGTIYTRKRYSDFVVQFEFKLPPGAAAGLAIRYPGSGHPAYVGMCQIQLVDEASPPVDLTDP
;
A
#
# COMPACT_ATOMS: atom_id res chain seq x y z
N MET A 1 26.38 -7.65 -9.46
CA MET A 1 27.01 -7.91 -8.15
C MET A 1 26.11 -7.31 -7.08
N ASN A 2 25.76 -8.10 -6.06
CA ASN A 2 24.67 -7.89 -5.08
C ASN A 2 24.57 -6.48 -4.47
N PRO A 3 23.36 -5.92 -4.30
CA PRO A 3 23.12 -4.86 -3.33
C PRO A 3 22.95 -5.46 -1.92
N LEU A 4 23.62 -4.81 -0.97
CA LEU A 4 23.62 -5.14 0.45
C LEU A 4 22.24 -4.88 1.07
N THR A 5 21.79 -5.89 1.80
CA THR A 5 20.75 -5.90 2.82
C THR A 5 20.78 -4.67 3.74
N SER A 6 19.64 -4.01 3.92
CA SER A 6 19.39 -3.15 5.08
C SER A 6 18.10 -3.63 5.76
N SER A 7 18.28 -4.39 6.85
CA SER A 7 17.21 -4.77 7.78
C SER A 7 17.53 -4.07 9.10
N ALA A 8 16.73 -3.07 9.46
CA ALA A 8 16.78 -2.46 10.78
C ALA A 8 15.57 -2.95 11.58
N PHE A 9 15.78 -3.92 12.46
CA PHE A 9 14.86 -4.22 13.56
C PHE A 9 15.67 -4.27 14.85
N ALA A 10 15.49 -3.25 15.68
CA ALA A 10 15.90 -3.24 17.07
C ALA A 10 14.65 -3.30 17.94
N SER A 11 14.47 -4.40 18.68
CA SER A 11 13.84 -4.34 20.01
C SER A 11 14.18 -5.62 20.79
N ILE A 12 15.04 -5.45 21.79
CA ILE A 12 15.36 -6.43 22.83
C ILE A 12 14.30 -6.30 23.91
N ARG A 13 13.64 -7.41 24.30
CA ARG A 13 13.25 -7.66 25.70
C ARG A 13 13.43 -9.13 26.06
N SER A 14 14.42 -9.33 26.94
CA SER A 14 14.80 -10.59 27.58
C SER A 14 13.76 -11.01 28.63
N ARG A 15 13.48 -12.32 28.73
CA ARG A 15 13.32 -13.05 30.01
C ARG A 15 13.18 -14.57 29.83
N ALA A 16 13.98 -15.27 30.65
CA ALA A 16 13.82 -16.62 31.20
C ALA A 16 14.09 -17.83 30.30
N VAL A 17 15.28 -18.39 30.50
CA VAL A 17 15.67 -19.77 30.21
C VAL A 17 14.77 -20.73 31.01
N SER A 18 14.15 -21.71 30.34
CA SER A 18 13.73 -22.94 30.99
C SER A 18 14.06 -24.11 30.06
N LEU A 19 15.01 -24.92 30.51
CA LEU A 19 15.44 -26.15 29.86
C LEU A 19 14.33 -27.20 29.99
N PHE A 20 13.69 -27.54 28.89
CA PHE A 20 12.98 -28.80 28.76
C PHE A 20 13.26 -29.42 27.40
N THR A 21 14.26 -30.30 27.38
CA THR A 21 14.64 -31.10 26.22
C THR A 21 13.71 -32.30 26.14
N CYS A 22 12.84 -32.35 25.13
CA CYS A 22 12.20 -33.60 24.71
C CYS A 22 12.11 -33.62 23.18
N LEU A 23 12.93 -34.48 22.58
CA LEU A 23 12.98 -34.72 21.14
C LEU A 23 11.71 -35.45 20.69
N LEU A 24 10.90 -34.78 19.88
CA LEU A 24 10.15 -35.33 18.74
C LEU A 24 9.75 -34.13 17.87
N GLY A 25 10.50 -33.94 16.79
CA GLY A 25 10.47 -32.74 15.96
C GLY A 25 9.20 -32.64 15.13
N THR A 26 8.33 -31.72 15.53
CA THR A 26 7.51 -30.96 14.58
C THR A 26 7.88 -29.51 14.75
N SER A 27 8.77 -29.03 13.88
CA SER A 27 9.06 -27.61 13.73
C SER A 27 7.78 -26.90 13.30
N PHE A 28 7.01 -26.40 14.26
CA PHE A 28 6.01 -25.38 13.97
C PHE A 28 6.79 -24.11 13.67
N ALA A 29 7.12 -23.92 12.39
CA ALA A 29 7.64 -22.66 11.92
C ALA A 29 6.62 -21.59 12.32
N LEU A 30 7.02 -20.72 13.26
CA LEU A 30 6.27 -19.52 13.59
C LEU A 30 6.30 -18.64 12.34
N GLN A 31 5.35 -18.84 11.43
CA GLN A 31 5.18 -17.95 10.30
C GLN A 31 4.80 -16.59 10.88
N ALA A 32 5.65 -15.59 10.64
CA ALA A 32 5.31 -14.19 10.85
C ALA A 32 4.11 -13.90 9.94
N GLN A 33 2.93 -13.81 10.53
CA GLN A 33 1.74 -13.39 9.82
C GLN A 33 1.94 -11.91 9.46
N PRO A 34 1.76 -11.50 8.18
CA PRO A 34 1.78 -10.09 7.85
C PRO A 34 0.78 -9.38 8.76
N ALA A 35 1.26 -8.34 9.45
CA ALA A 35 0.41 -7.56 10.34
C ALA A 35 -0.79 -7.06 9.53
N ALA A 36 -1.99 -7.41 9.98
CA ALA A 36 -3.20 -6.82 9.41
C ALA A 36 -3.07 -5.29 9.53
N PRO A 37 -3.47 -4.53 8.49
CA PRO A 37 -3.43 -3.07 8.58
C PRO A 37 -4.18 -2.61 9.83
N PRO A 38 -3.71 -1.54 10.49
CA PRO A 38 -4.32 -1.04 11.72
C PRO A 38 -5.81 -0.85 11.51
N ALA A 39 -6.61 -1.33 12.48
CA ALA A 39 -8.05 -1.14 12.44
C ALA A 39 -8.35 0.37 12.34
N PRO A 40 -9.29 0.79 11.49
CA PRO A 40 -9.66 2.19 11.41
C PRO A 40 -10.08 2.68 12.80
N ALA A 41 -9.77 3.93 13.16
CA ALA A 41 -10.37 4.57 14.33
C ALA A 41 -11.90 4.43 14.24
N ALA A 42 -12.60 4.36 15.38
CA ALA A 42 -13.98 3.85 15.54
C ALA A 42 -15.07 4.45 14.61
N ASP A 43 -14.75 5.47 13.80
CA ASP A 43 -15.67 6.21 12.93
C ASP A 43 -15.38 6.07 11.41
N PHE A 44 -14.40 5.26 10.98
CA PHE A 44 -14.07 5.09 9.56
C PHE A 44 -14.69 3.84 8.94
N THR A 45 -15.30 4.00 7.76
CA THR A 45 -15.77 2.87 6.93
C THR A 45 -14.69 2.44 5.93
N PRO A 46 -14.27 1.16 5.93
CA PRO A 46 -13.29 0.67 4.95
C PRO A 46 -13.78 0.83 3.50
N ILE A 47 -12.98 1.47 2.65
CA ILE A 47 -13.23 1.55 1.21
C ILE A 47 -12.66 0.34 0.45
N PHE A 48 -11.65 -0.30 1.00
CA PHE A 48 -11.00 -1.48 0.46
C PHE A 48 -11.32 -2.68 1.35
N ASN A 49 -11.68 -3.79 0.72
CA ASN A 49 -12.11 -4.99 1.43
C ASN A 49 -10.95 -5.91 1.87
N GLY A 50 -9.69 -5.54 1.56
CA GLY A 50 -8.49 -6.29 1.92
C GLY A 50 -8.21 -7.51 1.03
N ARG A 51 -9.08 -7.86 0.08
CA ARG A 51 -9.05 -9.13 -0.64
C ARG A 51 -8.97 -8.99 -2.15
N ASP A 52 -9.73 -8.05 -2.72
CA ASP A 52 -9.85 -7.89 -4.16
C ASP A 52 -10.23 -6.44 -4.54
N LEU A 53 -10.27 -6.16 -5.84
CA LEU A 53 -10.60 -4.84 -6.38
C LEU A 53 -12.12 -4.65 -6.59
N SER A 54 -12.97 -5.43 -5.90
CA SER A 54 -14.42 -5.21 -5.94
C SER A 54 -14.75 -3.81 -5.44
N GLY A 55 -15.60 -3.10 -6.17
CA GLY A 55 -15.92 -1.70 -5.89
C GLY A 55 -14.96 -0.69 -6.52
N TRP A 56 -13.90 -1.13 -7.20
CA TRP A 56 -12.99 -0.27 -7.96
C TRP A 56 -13.25 -0.33 -9.47
N GLY A 57 -12.90 0.75 -10.17
CA GLY A 57 -12.91 0.89 -11.62
C GLY A 57 -11.63 1.56 -12.14
N GLY A 58 -11.51 1.72 -13.45
CA GLY A 58 -10.31 2.28 -14.10
C GLY A 58 -9.36 1.19 -14.59
N ALA A 59 -8.05 1.47 -14.52
CA ALA A 59 -6.98 0.60 -15.04
C ALA A 59 -6.72 -0.64 -14.16
N LEU A 60 -7.76 -1.44 -13.85
CA LEU A 60 -7.66 -2.57 -12.92
C LEU A 60 -6.66 -3.65 -13.37
N TYR A 61 -6.34 -3.72 -14.66
CA TYR A 61 -5.34 -4.66 -15.18
C TYR A 61 -3.93 -4.40 -14.63
N ALA A 62 -3.61 -3.13 -14.29
CA ALA A 62 -2.33 -2.69 -13.76
C ALA A 62 -2.18 -2.94 -12.26
N PHE A 63 -3.25 -3.30 -11.56
CA PHE A 63 -3.27 -3.44 -10.10
C PHE A 63 -3.62 -4.86 -9.67
N GLN A 64 -3.09 -5.26 -8.53
CA GLN A 64 -3.39 -6.53 -7.88
C GLN A 64 -3.47 -6.34 -6.37
N VAL A 65 -4.14 -7.26 -5.67
CA VAL A 65 -4.07 -7.33 -4.21
C VAL A 65 -2.94 -8.27 -3.81
N LYS A 66 -1.94 -7.74 -3.11
CA LYS A 66 -0.80 -8.50 -2.59
C LYS A 66 -0.63 -8.15 -1.12
N ASP A 67 -0.51 -9.18 -0.27
CA ASP A 67 -0.32 -9.03 1.18
C ASP A 67 -1.37 -8.12 1.84
N GLY A 68 -2.61 -8.16 1.36
CA GLY A 68 -3.70 -7.33 1.88
C GLY A 68 -3.61 -5.84 1.50
N ALA A 69 -2.81 -5.48 0.49
CA ALA A 69 -2.68 -4.12 -0.03
C ALA A 69 -2.90 -4.07 -1.55
N ILE A 70 -3.51 -2.99 -2.03
CA ILE A 70 -3.58 -2.70 -3.46
C ILE A 70 -2.18 -2.32 -3.94
N THR A 71 -1.65 -3.06 -4.90
CA THR A 71 -0.28 -2.94 -5.40
C THR A 71 -0.30 -2.78 -6.92
N CYS A 72 0.40 -1.77 -7.44
CA CYS A 72 0.64 -1.64 -8.88
C CYS A 72 1.63 -2.74 -9.32
N LYS A 73 1.36 -3.37 -10.45
CA LYS A 73 2.28 -4.34 -11.05
C LYS A 73 3.54 -3.61 -11.57
N PRO A 74 4.69 -4.29 -11.61
CA PRO A 74 5.89 -3.73 -12.24
C PRO A 74 5.60 -3.33 -13.70
N ASP A 75 6.16 -2.22 -14.14
CA ASP A 75 6.08 -1.68 -15.50
C ASP A 75 4.68 -1.29 -16.01
N ASP A 76 3.64 -1.54 -15.22
CA ASP A 76 2.27 -1.09 -15.46
C ASP A 76 2.00 0.25 -14.77
N GLY A 77 0.89 0.89 -15.16
CA GLY A 77 0.45 2.13 -14.55
C GLY A 77 -0.98 2.49 -14.93
N GLY A 78 -1.45 3.59 -14.33
CA GLY A 78 -2.78 4.14 -14.60
C GLY A 78 -3.51 4.51 -13.33
N THR A 79 -4.77 4.90 -13.48
CA THR A 79 -5.61 5.37 -12.38
C THR A 79 -6.74 4.38 -12.11
N ILE A 80 -6.84 3.96 -10.84
CA ILE A 80 -8.02 3.30 -10.30
C ILE A 80 -8.81 4.26 -9.42
N TYR A 81 -10.12 4.04 -9.34
CA TYR A 81 -11.02 4.86 -8.55
C TYR A 81 -12.15 4.04 -7.95
N THR A 82 -12.74 4.51 -6.85
CA THR A 82 -13.93 3.89 -6.29
C THR A 82 -15.12 4.09 -7.22
N ARG A 83 -15.92 3.03 -7.44
CA ARG A 83 -17.20 3.14 -8.18
C ARG A 83 -18.22 3.96 -7.41
N LYS A 84 -18.17 3.88 -6.08
CA LYS A 84 -18.97 4.75 -5.21
C LYS A 84 -18.42 6.16 -5.29
N ARG A 85 -19.34 7.12 -5.43
CA ARG A 85 -19.05 8.56 -5.38
C ARG A 85 -19.25 9.07 -3.95
N TYR A 86 -18.41 10.00 -3.55
CA TYR A 86 -18.43 10.63 -2.23
C TYR A 86 -18.44 12.16 -2.44
N SER A 87 -19.21 12.86 -1.62
CA SER A 87 -19.27 14.34 -1.63
C SER A 87 -18.25 14.92 -0.64
N ASP A 88 -18.64 15.00 0.63
CA ASP A 88 -17.82 15.48 1.74
C ASP A 88 -17.35 14.25 2.51
N PHE A 89 -16.04 14.15 2.71
CA PHE A 89 -15.44 12.97 3.31
C PHE A 89 -14.13 13.31 4.01
N VAL A 90 -13.77 12.46 4.97
CA VAL A 90 -12.42 12.34 5.51
C VAL A 90 -11.89 10.99 5.04
N VAL A 91 -10.70 10.99 4.44
CA VAL A 91 -10.05 9.75 3.98
C VAL A 91 -8.75 9.56 4.75
N GLN A 92 -8.54 8.34 5.23
CA GLN A 92 -7.30 7.90 5.83
C GLN A 92 -6.82 6.67 5.06
N PHE A 93 -5.56 6.67 4.67
CA PHE A 93 -4.93 5.55 4.00
C PHE A 93 -3.43 5.53 4.32
N GLU A 94 -2.83 4.37 4.15
CA GLU A 94 -1.39 4.18 4.22
C GLU A 94 -0.87 3.85 2.82
N PHE A 95 0.37 4.25 2.54
CA PHE A 95 1.01 4.00 1.26
C PHE A 95 2.48 3.66 1.46
N LYS A 96 3.05 3.00 0.45
CA LYS A 96 4.48 2.69 0.37
C LYS A 96 4.91 2.84 -1.08
N LEU A 97 6.02 3.54 -1.29
CA LEU A 97 6.60 3.77 -2.60
C LEU A 97 7.94 3.04 -2.72
N PRO A 98 8.26 2.43 -3.87
CA PRO A 98 9.64 2.08 -4.18
C PRO A 98 10.47 3.36 -4.42
N PRO A 99 11.81 3.28 -4.33
CA PRO A 99 12.67 4.42 -4.60
C PRO A 99 12.37 5.06 -5.97
N GLY A 100 12.16 6.37 -5.98
CA GLY A 100 11.88 7.17 -7.18
C GLY A 100 10.52 7.02 -7.81
N ALA A 101 9.57 6.35 -7.15
CA ALA A 101 8.19 6.36 -7.61
C ALA A 101 7.48 7.68 -7.28
N ALA A 102 6.62 8.06 -8.21
CA ALA A 102 5.57 9.06 -8.00
C ALA A 102 4.20 8.40 -8.15
N ALA A 103 3.29 8.75 -7.26
CA ALA A 103 1.90 8.37 -7.27
C ALA A 103 1.04 9.55 -6.79
N GLY A 104 -0.27 9.39 -6.72
CA GLY A 104 -1.09 10.39 -6.07
C GLY A 104 -2.50 9.94 -5.76
N LEU A 105 -3.10 10.61 -4.78
CA LEU A 105 -4.51 10.46 -4.44
C LEU A 105 -5.32 11.51 -5.18
N ALA A 106 -6.07 11.06 -6.20
CA ALA A 106 -6.97 11.92 -6.94
C ALA A 106 -8.28 12.17 -6.18
N ILE A 107 -8.69 13.44 -6.10
CA ILE A 107 -9.91 13.89 -5.43
C ILE A 107 -10.92 14.35 -6.47
N ARG A 108 -12.14 13.82 -6.39
CA ARG A 108 -13.27 14.10 -7.30
C ARG A 108 -12.91 13.91 -8.78
N TYR A 109 -12.22 12.80 -9.08
CA TYR A 109 -11.86 12.40 -10.44
C TYR A 109 -13.10 11.91 -11.23
N PRO A 110 -13.34 12.40 -12.47
CA PRO A 110 -14.52 12.02 -13.27
C PRO A 110 -14.49 10.59 -13.84
N GLY A 111 -13.34 9.90 -13.75
CA GLY A 111 -13.18 8.52 -14.21
C GLY A 111 -12.45 8.36 -15.55
N SER A 112 -12.15 9.46 -16.24
CA SER A 112 -11.39 9.50 -17.50
C SER A 112 -10.51 10.75 -17.56
N GLY A 113 -9.37 10.68 -18.27
CA GLY A 113 -8.41 11.78 -18.40
C GLY A 113 -7.30 11.73 -17.35
N HIS A 114 -6.35 12.67 -17.41
CA HIS A 114 -5.22 12.68 -16.48
C HIS A 114 -5.61 13.32 -15.14
N PRO A 115 -5.59 12.59 -14.00
CA PRO A 115 -6.21 13.04 -12.75
C PRO A 115 -5.70 14.37 -12.20
N ALA A 116 -4.43 14.72 -12.48
CA ALA A 116 -3.84 15.99 -12.06
C ALA A 116 -4.52 17.21 -12.69
N TYR A 117 -5.13 17.05 -13.88
CA TYR A 117 -5.70 18.16 -14.64
C TYR A 117 -7.23 18.15 -14.67
N VAL A 118 -7.85 16.96 -14.67
CA VAL A 118 -9.32 16.83 -14.77
C VAL A 118 -9.99 16.52 -13.44
N GLY A 119 -9.23 16.11 -12.42
CA GLY A 119 -9.73 16.02 -11.05
C GLY A 119 -9.86 17.41 -10.42
N MET A 120 -10.49 17.48 -9.25
CA MET A 120 -10.47 18.73 -8.46
C MET A 120 -9.07 19.01 -7.91
N CYS A 121 -8.39 17.95 -7.45
CA CYS A 121 -7.05 18.02 -6.88
C CYS A 121 -6.43 16.62 -6.89
N GLN A 122 -5.10 16.55 -6.97
CA GLN A 122 -4.34 15.34 -6.69
C GLN A 122 -3.35 15.64 -5.57
N ILE A 123 -3.40 14.88 -4.49
CA ILE A 123 -2.37 14.91 -3.45
C ILE A 123 -1.22 14.04 -3.95
N GLN A 124 -0.06 14.66 -4.20
CA GLN A 124 1.13 13.98 -4.69
C GLN A 124 1.76 13.11 -3.60
N LEU A 125 2.15 11.90 -3.98
CA LEU A 125 2.89 10.95 -3.16
C LEU A 125 4.19 10.65 -3.91
N VAL A 126 5.28 11.29 -3.51
CA VAL A 126 6.55 11.22 -4.25
C VAL A 126 7.66 10.83 -3.28
N ASP A 127 8.57 9.97 -3.73
CA ASP A 127 9.84 9.78 -3.06
C ASP A 127 10.82 10.91 -3.42
N GLU A 128 11.01 11.86 -2.48
CA GLU A 128 11.84 13.06 -2.68
C GLU A 128 13.35 12.76 -2.82
N ALA A 129 13.79 11.54 -2.51
CA ALA A 129 15.19 11.14 -2.68
C ALA A 129 15.61 10.97 -4.15
N SER A 130 14.66 11.07 -5.08
CA SER A 130 14.86 10.93 -6.52
C SER A 130 14.70 12.27 -7.24
N PRO A 131 15.35 12.46 -8.40
CA PRO A 131 15.21 13.70 -9.16
C PRO A 131 13.73 14.00 -9.42
N PRO A 132 13.33 15.29 -9.48
CA PRO A 132 11.94 15.67 -9.68
C PRO A 132 11.37 14.94 -10.90
N VAL A 133 10.30 14.17 -10.69
CA VAL A 133 9.55 13.60 -11.80
C VAL A 133 8.91 14.78 -12.52
N ASP A 134 9.24 14.95 -13.80
CA ASP A 134 8.61 15.98 -14.63
C ASP A 134 7.16 15.57 -14.89
N LEU A 135 6.24 16.28 -14.22
CA LEU A 135 4.80 16.03 -14.31
C LEU A 135 4.15 16.81 -15.45
N THR A 136 4.94 17.45 -16.33
CA THR A 136 4.44 18.25 -17.46
C THR A 136 4.54 17.53 -18.81
N ASP A 137 5.12 16.34 -18.86
CA ASP A 137 5.15 15.52 -20.07
C ASP A 137 3.82 14.73 -20.21
N PRO A 138 3.04 14.93 -21.30
CA PRO A 138 1.67 14.43 -21.44
C PRO A 138 1.53 12.92 -21.64
#